data_AF-A0A3C0IBT6-F1
#
_entry.id   AF-A0A3C0IBT6-F1
#
_cell.length_a   1.000
_cell.length_b   1.000
_cell.length_c   1.000
_cell.angle_alpha   90.00
_cell.angle_beta   90.00
_cell.angle_gamma   90.00
#
_symmetry.space_group_name_H-M   'P 1'
#
loop_
_entity.id
_entity.type
_entity.pdbx_description
1 polymer ?
#
loop_
_entity_poly.entity_id
_entity_poly.type
_entity_poly.pdbx_seq_one_letter_code
_entity_poly.pdbx_strand_id
1 'polypeptide(L)'
;MQINTKQSTQANPPLALLNESGATYPQSTVGDAFPDIETTPTPTIDKTEASTAQTSKSINLNSFKTLEQVFAQATPKTDSEKVLLAAAFLQTKQRWKEFGAFVVQKELKRIGKKSANITTSIKMLSTKKPALIVELQKTGDSKQSRKTYKVTAEGLEAALRMITV
;
A
#
# COMPACT_ATOMS: atom_id res chain seq x y z
N MET A 1 42.67 4.97 -25.95
CA MET A 1 42.80 6.36 -25.44
C MET A 1 42.26 7.26 -26.55
N GLN A 2 41.28 8.15 -26.45
CA GLN A 2 40.45 8.76 -25.41
C GLN A 2 39.05 8.96 -26.04
N ILE A 3 37.96 8.47 -25.42
CA ILE A 3 36.95 9.24 -24.65
C ILE A 3 36.60 10.65 -25.18
N ASN A 4 35.40 10.82 -25.76
CA ASN A 4 34.30 11.66 -25.24
C ASN A 4 33.36 12.16 -26.34
N THR A 5 32.20 11.52 -26.42
CA THR A 5 30.96 12.09 -26.94
C THR A 5 30.35 12.98 -25.86
N LYS A 6 30.24 14.29 -26.09
CA LYS A 6 29.42 15.19 -25.26
C LYS A 6 28.21 15.67 -26.05
N GLN A 7 27.05 15.29 -25.53
CA GLN A 7 25.73 15.84 -25.82
C GLN A 7 25.55 17.22 -25.18
N SER A 8 24.45 17.88 -25.58
CA SER A 8 23.63 18.81 -24.78
C SER A 8 23.94 20.30 -24.87
N THR A 9 23.15 20.99 -25.69
CA THR A 9 22.58 22.29 -25.29
C THR A 9 21.11 22.31 -25.69
N GLN A 10 20.25 22.08 -24.70
CA GLN A 10 18.81 22.27 -24.74
C GLN A 10 18.53 23.77 -24.62
N ALA A 11 18.14 24.42 -25.71
CA ALA A 11 17.56 25.77 -25.66
C ALA A 11 16.05 25.63 -25.43
N ASN A 12 15.59 25.90 -24.21
CA ASN A 12 14.18 26.08 -23.90
C ASN A 12 13.90 27.59 -23.83
N PRO A 13 12.89 28.13 -24.51
CA PRO A 13 12.52 29.54 -24.40
C PRO A 13 11.76 29.82 -23.08
N PRO A 14 11.86 31.04 -22.52
CA PRO A 14 11.09 31.44 -21.34
C PRO A 14 9.61 31.68 -21.69
N LEU A 15 8.72 30.91 -21.07
CA LEU A 15 7.26 31.13 -21.07
C LEU A 15 6.92 32.21 -20.04
N ALA A 16 6.57 33.40 -20.50
CA ALA A 16 5.88 34.40 -19.68
C ALA A 16 4.98 35.27 -20.57
N LEU A 17 3.74 34.85 -20.82
CA LEU A 17 2.66 35.76 -21.20
C LEU A 17 1.31 35.19 -20.71
N LEU A 18 0.70 35.97 -19.81
CA LEU A 18 -0.71 36.36 -19.74
C LEU A 18 -1.77 35.26 -19.82
N ASN A 19 -2.49 35.06 -18.71
CA ASN A 19 -3.92 34.74 -18.73
C ASN A 19 -4.61 35.53 -17.62
N GLU A 20 -4.84 36.81 -17.88
CA GLU A 20 -5.91 37.57 -17.24
C GLU A 20 -7.19 37.26 -18.01
N SER A 21 -8.27 36.87 -17.32
CA SER A 21 -9.65 37.33 -17.54
C SER A 21 -10.72 36.30 -17.13
N GLY A 22 -11.59 36.73 -16.20
CA GLY A 22 -13.05 36.56 -16.33
C GLY A 22 -13.68 35.24 -15.87
N ALA A 23 -13.67 34.95 -14.57
CA ALA A 23 -14.70 34.09 -13.97
C ALA A 23 -15.75 34.97 -13.30
N THR A 24 -16.77 35.37 -14.07
CA THR A 24 -17.99 36.01 -13.58
C THR A 24 -18.81 34.96 -12.84
N TYR A 25 -18.98 35.11 -11.53
CA TYR A 25 -19.97 34.37 -10.76
C TYR A 25 -21.33 35.07 -10.93
N PRO A 26 -22.36 34.46 -11.54
CA PRO A 26 -23.70 35.00 -11.44
C PRO A 26 -24.25 34.82 -10.01
N GLN A 27 -24.90 35.88 -9.55
CA GLN A 27 -25.42 36.06 -8.21
C GLN A 27 -26.56 35.12 -7.85
N SER A 28 -26.65 34.89 -6.53
CA SER A 28 -27.75 34.30 -5.79
C SER A 28 -29.11 34.87 -6.16
N THR A 29 -30.01 34.01 -6.63
CA THR A 29 -31.46 34.22 -6.54
C THR A 29 -31.95 33.53 -5.27
N VAL A 30 -32.28 34.34 -4.27
CA VAL A 30 -33.16 33.97 -3.15
C VAL A 30 -34.58 33.85 -3.69
N GLY A 31 -35.24 32.73 -3.39
CA GLY A 31 -36.60 32.45 -3.84
C GLY A 31 -37.20 31.32 -3.00
N ASP A 32 -37.87 31.76 -1.93
CA ASP A 32 -39.04 31.22 -1.23
C ASP A 32 -39.37 29.71 -1.21
N ALA A 33 -39.64 29.28 0.03
CA ALA A 33 -40.67 28.31 0.44
C ALA A 33 -40.51 26.85 0.02
N PHE A 34 -39.80 26.07 0.85
CA PHE A 34 -40.11 24.65 1.03
C PHE A 34 -40.65 24.41 2.45
N PRO A 35 -41.82 23.76 2.56
CA PRO A 35 -42.55 23.58 3.82
C PRO A 35 -41.88 22.57 4.76
N ASP A 36 -42.15 22.82 6.03
CA ASP A 36 -41.87 22.00 7.21
C ASP A 36 -42.11 20.49 6.96
N ILE A 37 -41.04 19.70 6.95
CA ILE A 37 -41.10 18.27 7.23
C ILE A 37 -40.15 17.94 8.38
N GLU A 38 -40.68 18.11 9.60
CA GLU A 38 -40.24 17.37 10.76
C GLU A 38 -40.32 15.87 10.45
N THR A 39 -39.17 15.25 10.19
CA THR A 39 -38.94 13.81 10.36
C THR A 39 -37.43 13.59 10.52
N THR A 40 -36.98 13.68 11.78
CA THR A 40 -35.96 12.77 12.26
C THR A 40 -36.58 11.37 12.21
N PRO A 41 -35.93 10.40 11.54
CA PRO A 41 -34.95 9.61 12.26
C PRO A 41 -33.65 9.43 11.49
N THR A 42 -32.56 9.85 12.12
CA THR A 42 -31.41 9.00 12.43
C THR A 42 -31.36 7.65 11.71
N PRO A 43 -30.52 7.49 10.68
CA PRO A 43 -29.78 6.26 10.51
C PRO A 43 -28.45 6.40 11.26
N THR A 44 -28.51 6.10 12.54
CA THR A 44 -27.37 5.54 13.27
C THR A 44 -26.98 4.28 12.50
N ILE A 45 -26.02 4.39 11.60
CA ILE A 45 -25.24 3.24 11.16
C ILE A 45 -24.06 3.15 12.13
N ASP A 46 -24.40 2.89 13.39
CA ASP A 46 -23.53 2.16 14.29
C ASP A 46 -23.53 0.72 13.77
N LYS A 47 -22.56 0.42 12.90
CA LYS A 47 -22.24 -0.96 12.57
C LYS A 47 -21.28 -1.50 13.63
N THR A 48 -21.72 -1.49 14.89
CA THR A 48 -21.27 -2.47 15.88
C THR A 48 -22.04 -3.75 15.63
N GLU A 49 -21.64 -4.48 14.59
CA GLU A 49 -21.91 -5.90 14.52
C GLU A 49 -20.67 -6.63 15.01
N ALA A 50 -20.79 -7.08 16.25
CA ALA A 50 -19.95 -8.08 16.86
C ALA A 50 -19.77 -9.28 15.91
N SER A 51 -18.55 -9.47 15.43
CA SER A 51 -18.11 -10.80 14.98
C SER A 51 -17.63 -11.55 16.22
N THR A 52 -18.59 -12.15 16.91
CA THR A 52 -18.36 -13.02 18.07
C THR A 52 -17.80 -14.36 17.60
N ALA A 53 -16.69 -14.76 18.21
CA ALA A 53 -16.22 -16.13 18.41
C ALA A 53 -16.03 -17.02 17.17
N GLN A 54 -14.88 -16.87 16.50
CA GLN A 54 -14.20 -18.03 15.92
C GLN A 54 -13.30 -18.66 16.99
N THR A 55 -13.86 -19.63 17.72
CA THR A 55 -13.12 -20.56 18.60
C THR A 55 -12.43 -21.63 17.75
N SER A 56 -11.53 -21.19 16.90
CA SER A 56 -10.41 -21.96 16.37
C SER A 56 -9.21 -21.07 16.61
N LYS A 57 -8.08 -21.62 17.08
CA LYS A 57 -6.82 -20.87 17.27
C LYS A 57 -6.30 -20.45 15.89
N SER A 58 -7.01 -19.54 15.23
CA SER A 58 -6.69 -18.96 13.95
C SER A 58 -5.55 -17.99 14.20
N ILE A 59 -4.41 -18.28 13.61
CA ILE A 59 -3.25 -17.42 13.70
C ILE A 59 -3.63 -16.10 13.04
N ASN A 60 -3.69 -15.03 13.81
CA ASN A 60 -4.07 -13.72 13.32
C ASN A 60 -2.85 -12.81 13.34
N LEU A 61 -2.36 -12.40 12.18
CA LEU A 61 -1.24 -11.45 12.04
C LEU A 61 -1.50 -10.10 12.73
N ASN A 62 -2.78 -9.72 12.86
CA ASN A 62 -3.21 -8.49 13.53
C ASN A 62 -3.07 -8.55 15.07
N SER A 63 -2.98 -9.75 15.66
CA SER A 63 -2.79 -9.90 17.11
C SER A 63 -1.38 -9.51 17.56
N PHE A 64 -0.42 -9.49 16.64
CA PHE A 64 0.96 -9.12 16.95
C PHE A 64 1.14 -7.61 16.93
N LYS A 65 1.73 -7.06 18.00
CA LYS A 65 1.92 -5.61 18.15
C LYS A 65 3.00 -5.09 17.19
N THR A 66 4.04 -5.90 16.98
CA THR A 66 5.23 -5.52 16.23
C THR A 66 5.65 -6.67 15.31
N LEU A 67 6.23 -6.30 14.16
CA LEU A 67 6.78 -7.24 13.18
C LEU A 67 7.87 -8.15 13.79
N GLU A 68 8.58 -7.69 14.82
CA GLU A 68 9.54 -8.50 15.60
C GLU A 68 8.89 -9.70 16.27
N GLN A 69 7.69 -9.56 16.83
CA GLN A 69 6.97 -10.69 17.44
C GLN A 69 6.54 -11.71 16.38
N VAL A 70 6.13 -11.24 15.20
CA VAL A 70 5.80 -12.13 14.09
C VAL A 70 7.04 -12.91 13.66
N PHE A 71 8.19 -12.26 13.55
CA PHE A 71 9.48 -12.89 13.21
C PHE A 71 10.10 -13.71 14.35
N ALA A 72 9.64 -13.56 15.59
CA ALA A 72 10.03 -14.43 16.68
C ALA A 72 9.28 -15.77 16.61
N GLN A 73 8.03 -15.76 16.13
CA GLN A 73 7.19 -16.95 15.98
C GLN A 73 7.31 -17.62 14.59
N ALA A 74 7.70 -16.85 13.57
CA ALA A 74 8.00 -17.36 12.25
C ALA A 74 9.51 -17.41 12.01
N THR A 75 9.99 -18.50 11.44
CA THR A 75 11.41 -18.67 11.08
C THR A 75 11.59 -18.63 9.56
N PRO A 76 11.53 -17.45 8.92
CA PRO A 76 11.72 -17.35 7.47
C PRO A 76 13.17 -17.69 7.11
N LYS A 77 13.34 -18.70 6.25
CA LYS A 77 14.66 -19.18 5.83
C LYS A 77 15.24 -18.33 4.71
N THR A 78 14.38 -17.84 3.83
CA THR A 78 14.75 -17.07 2.63
C THR A 78 14.34 -15.61 2.74
N ASP A 79 15.05 -14.72 2.03
CA ASP A 79 14.69 -13.31 1.99
C ASP A 79 13.30 -13.07 1.39
N SER A 80 12.88 -13.92 0.45
CA SER A 80 11.53 -13.89 -0.11
C SER A 80 10.47 -14.16 0.95
N GLU A 81 10.69 -15.12 1.85
CA GLU A 81 9.75 -15.39 2.96
C GLU A 81 9.72 -14.24 3.97
N LYS A 82 10.87 -13.64 4.28
CA LYS A 82 10.93 -12.44 5.15
C LYS A 82 10.10 -11.30 4.57
N VAL A 83 10.24 -11.06 3.27
CA VAL A 83 9.50 -10.01 2.55
C VAL A 83 8.00 -10.32 2.54
N LEU A 84 7.61 -11.57 2.29
CA LEU A 84 6.20 -11.99 2.31
C LEU A 84 5.57 -11.75 3.68
N LEU A 85 6.24 -12.19 4.74
CA LEU A 85 5.76 -12.06 6.12
C LEU A 85 5.60 -10.58 6.53
N ALA A 86 6.61 -9.76 6.20
CA ALA A 86 6.56 -8.32 6.46
C ALA A 86 5.45 -7.63 5.67
N ALA A 87 5.26 -7.98 4.40
CA ALA A 87 4.21 -7.44 3.56
C ALA A 87 2.81 -7.83 4.06
N ALA A 88 2.61 -9.10 4.43
CA ALA A 88 1.35 -9.61 4.97
C ALA A 88 1.00 -8.92 6.32
N PHE A 89 1.99 -8.70 7.18
CA PHE A 89 1.82 -7.96 8.43
C PHE A 89 1.44 -6.49 8.18
N LEU A 90 2.08 -5.82 7.22
CA LEU A 90 1.76 -4.43 6.87
C LEU A 90 0.34 -4.29 6.31
N GLN A 91 -0.07 -5.21 5.44
CA GLN A 91 -1.42 -5.21 4.86
C GLN A 91 -2.50 -5.42 5.94
N THR A 92 -2.26 -6.30 6.92
CA THR A 92 -3.20 -6.55 8.01
C THR A 92 -3.26 -5.40 9.01
N LYS A 93 -2.11 -4.86 9.44
CA LYS A 93 -2.04 -3.80 10.45
C LYS A 93 -2.48 -2.43 9.94
N GLN A 94 -2.05 -2.05 8.74
CA GLN A 94 -2.32 -0.71 8.19
C GLN A 94 -3.60 -0.67 7.35
N ARG A 95 -4.27 -1.82 7.14
CA ARG A 95 -5.38 -2.00 6.19
C ARG A 95 -5.10 -1.44 4.79
N TRP A 96 -3.83 -1.40 4.42
CA TRP A 96 -3.43 -0.93 3.11
C TRP A 96 -3.79 -1.97 2.06
N LYS A 97 -4.56 -1.55 1.05
CA LYS A 97 -4.88 -2.39 -0.10
C LYS A 97 -3.65 -2.66 -0.96
N GLU A 98 -2.70 -1.73 -0.96
CA GLU A 98 -1.50 -1.71 -1.80
C GLU A 98 -0.33 -1.12 -1.01
N PHE A 99 0.89 -1.60 -1.24
CA PHE A 99 2.11 -1.11 -0.60
C PHE A 99 3.28 -1.07 -1.56
N GLY A 100 4.25 -0.19 -1.29
CA GLY A 100 5.51 -0.13 -2.04
C GLY A 100 6.61 -0.99 -1.42
N ALA A 101 7.51 -1.52 -2.24
CA ALA A 101 8.67 -2.27 -1.78
C ALA A 101 9.54 -1.47 -0.78
N PHE A 102 9.64 -0.15 -0.96
CA PHE A 102 10.40 0.71 -0.05
C PHE A 102 9.89 0.63 1.40
N VAL A 103 8.57 0.61 1.59
CA VAL A 103 7.98 0.60 2.95
C VAL A 103 8.26 -0.72 3.64
N VAL A 104 8.13 -1.84 2.91
CA VAL A 104 8.47 -3.17 3.42
C VAL A 104 9.95 -3.25 3.80
N GLN A 105 10.84 -2.76 2.93
CA GLN A 105 12.28 -2.73 3.20
C GLN A 105 12.63 -1.85 4.41
N LYS A 106 11.95 -0.72 4.60
CA LYS A 106 12.13 0.17 5.77
C LYS A 106 11.82 -0.56 7.07
N GLU A 107 10.69 -1.28 7.13
CA GLU A 107 10.33 -2.06 8.31
C GLU A 107 11.29 -3.23 8.55
N LEU A 108 11.71 -3.93 7.49
CA LEU A 108 12.71 -5.00 7.60
C LEU A 108 14.07 -4.48 8.11
N LYS A 109 14.46 -3.27 7.72
CA LYS A 109 15.67 -2.61 8.25
C LYS A 109 15.51 -2.25 9.73
N ARG A 110 14.33 -1.78 10.14
CA ARG A 110 14.05 -1.41 11.54
C ARG A 110 14.26 -2.60 12.50
N ILE A 111 13.93 -3.81 12.06
CA ILE A 111 14.09 -5.03 12.86
C ILE A 111 15.44 -5.75 12.66
N GLY A 112 16.36 -5.17 11.86
CA GLY A 112 17.66 -5.76 11.56
C GLY A 112 17.64 -6.96 10.58
N LYS A 113 16.48 -7.33 10.02
CA LYS A 113 16.32 -8.44 9.05
C LYS A 113 16.15 -7.91 7.61
N LYS A 114 17.01 -6.99 7.18
CA LYS A 114 16.96 -6.42 5.82
C LYS A 114 17.04 -7.51 4.74
N SER A 115 16.27 -7.36 3.66
CA SER A 115 16.48 -8.16 2.44
C SER A 115 17.61 -7.54 1.63
N ALA A 116 18.50 -8.36 1.05
CA ALA A 116 19.56 -7.89 0.16
C ALA A 116 18.99 -7.26 -1.12
N ASN A 117 17.95 -7.87 -1.70
CA ASN A 117 17.29 -7.37 -2.89
C ASN A 117 15.79 -7.66 -2.84
N ILE A 118 15.03 -6.69 -2.32
CA ILE A 118 13.58 -6.82 -2.15
C ILE A 118 12.85 -6.99 -3.49
N THR A 119 13.31 -6.36 -4.57
CA THR A 119 12.66 -6.45 -5.88
C THR A 119 12.77 -7.86 -6.44
N THR A 120 13.94 -8.50 -6.31
CA THR A 120 14.12 -9.92 -6.68
C THR A 120 13.26 -10.83 -5.82
N SER A 121 13.23 -10.61 -4.51
CA SER A 121 12.36 -11.36 -3.59
C SER A 121 10.88 -11.28 -3.98
N ILE A 122 10.37 -10.08 -4.28
CA ILE A 122 8.99 -9.89 -4.72
C ILE A 122 8.74 -10.57 -6.07
N LYS A 123 9.67 -10.45 -7.01
CA LYS A 123 9.57 -11.12 -8.31
C LYS A 123 9.45 -12.64 -8.14
N MET A 124 10.28 -13.23 -7.27
CA MET A 124 10.19 -14.67 -6.97
C MET A 124 8.83 -15.06 -6.39
N LEU A 125 8.26 -14.26 -5.48
CA LEU A 125 6.95 -14.50 -4.88
C LEU A 125 5.80 -14.35 -5.89
N SER A 126 5.96 -13.46 -6.86
CA SER A 126 5.01 -13.27 -7.97
C SER A 126 5.10 -14.39 -9.01
N THR A 127 6.30 -14.96 -9.24
CA THR A 127 6.49 -16.10 -10.15
C THR A 127 5.98 -17.43 -9.57
N LYS A 128 5.86 -17.56 -8.25
CA LYS A 128 5.29 -18.76 -7.62
C LYS A 128 3.85 -18.98 -8.08
N LYS A 129 3.47 -20.25 -8.20
CA LYS A 129 2.08 -20.67 -8.48
C LYS A 129 1.57 -21.41 -7.24
N PRO A 130 0.61 -20.85 -6.51
CA PRO A 130 -0.08 -19.57 -6.75
C PRO A 130 0.76 -18.31 -6.45
N ALA A 131 0.40 -17.19 -7.07
CA ALA A 131 1.12 -15.93 -6.89
C ALA A 131 0.84 -15.37 -5.49
N LEU A 132 1.89 -15.23 -4.67
CA LEU A 132 1.76 -14.76 -3.28
C LEU A 132 1.72 -13.23 -3.20
N ILE A 133 2.35 -12.56 -4.17
CA ILE A 133 2.33 -11.11 -4.32
C ILE A 133 2.03 -10.78 -5.78
N VAL A 134 1.17 -9.80 -6.01
CA VAL A 134 0.86 -9.25 -7.33
C VAL A 134 1.32 -7.81 -7.43
N GLU A 135 1.95 -7.46 -8.56
CA GLU A 135 2.22 -6.06 -8.92
C GLU A 135 0.92 -5.46 -9.47
N LEU A 136 0.51 -4.28 -8.99
CA LEU A 136 -0.74 -3.64 -9.42
C LEU A 136 -0.50 -2.56 -10.47
N GLN A 137 0.27 -1.54 -10.10
CA GLN A 137 0.46 -0.34 -10.89
C GLN A 137 1.91 0.12 -10.79
N LYS A 138 2.39 0.75 -11.87
CA LYS A 138 3.64 1.51 -11.88
C LYS A 138 3.26 2.98 -11.82
N THR A 139 3.47 3.61 -10.68
CA THR A 139 3.10 5.02 -10.46
C THR A 139 4.31 5.92 -10.69
N GLY A 140 4.19 6.94 -11.54
CA GLY A 140 5.18 8.01 -11.74
C GLY A 140 5.89 7.99 -13.09
N ASP A 141 6.41 9.16 -13.49
CA ASP A 141 7.18 9.38 -14.71
C ASP A 141 8.35 8.40 -14.83
N SER A 142 8.65 7.93 -16.04
CA SER A 142 9.53 6.77 -16.33
C SER A 142 10.86 6.72 -15.58
N LYS A 143 11.37 7.86 -15.09
CA LYS A 143 12.63 8.01 -14.34
C LYS A 143 12.51 7.78 -12.81
N GLN A 144 11.33 7.92 -12.23
CA GLN A 144 11.08 7.79 -10.77
C GLN A 144 9.90 6.86 -10.45
N SER A 145 9.51 6.01 -11.40
CA SER A 145 8.34 5.18 -11.23
C SER A 145 8.49 4.20 -10.05
N ARG A 146 7.52 4.24 -9.14
CA ARG A 146 7.40 3.33 -8.00
C ARG A 146 6.38 2.26 -8.31
N LYS A 147 6.74 1.00 -8.07
CA LYS A 147 5.83 -0.14 -8.20
C LYS A 147 5.01 -0.29 -6.91
N THR A 148 3.69 -0.46 -7.06
CA THR A 148 2.80 -0.87 -5.99
C THR A 148 2.51 -2.36 -6.08
N TYR A 149 2.41 -2.98 -4.91
CA TYR A 149 2.25 -4.41 -4.74
C TYR A 149 1.10 -4.69 -3.78
N LYS A 150 0.52 -5.88 -3.89
CA LYS A 150 -0.49 -6.40 -2.97
C LYS A 150 -0.22 -7.86 -2.67
N VAL A 151 -0.40 -8.26 -1.41
CA VAL A 151 -0.36 -9.68 -1.03
C VAL A 151 -1.72 -10.28 -1.39
N THR A 152 -1.70 -11.46 -2.00
CA THR A 152 -2.92 -12.21 -2.31
C THR A 152 -3.43 -12.94 -1.06
N ALA A 153 -4.64 -13.50 -1.12
CA ALA A 153 -5.15 -14.34 -0.03
C ALA A 153 -4.19 -15.50 0.26
N GLU A 154 -3.67 -16.15 -0.77
CA GLU A 154 -2.74 -17.26 -0.63
C GLU A 154 -1.38 -16.82 -0.08
N GLY A 155 -0.94 -15.59 -0.39
CA GLY A 155 0.23 -14.99 0.24
C GLY A 155 0.06 -14.78 1.75
N LEU A 156 -1.14 -14.39 2.17
CA LEU A 156 -1.49 -14.24 3.59
C LEU A 156 -1.50 -15.60 4.29
N GLU A 157 -2.14 -16.61 3.70
CA GLU A 157 -2.16 -17.98 4.23
C GLU A 157 -0.77 -18.59 4.31
N ALA A 158 0.07 -18.38 3.30
CA ALA A 158 1.45 -18.82 3.30
C ALA A 158 2.26 -18.19 4.44
N ALA A 159 2.05 -16.89 4.72
CA ALA A 159 2.67 -16.21 5.86
C ALA A 159 2.17 -16.77 7.19
N LEU A 160 0.87 -17.06 7.32
CA LEU A 160 0.29 -17.67 8.51
C LEU A 160 0.82 -19.08 8.77
N ARG A 161 1.00 -19.87 7.72
CA ARG A 161 1.55 -21.23 7.81
C ARG A 161 3.00 -21.28 8.31
N MET A 162 3.75 -20.17 8.19
CA MET A 162 5.12 -20.08 8.70
C MET A 162 5.20 -19.76 10.19
N ILE A 163 4.14 -19.21 10.78
CA ILE A 163 4.08 -18.86 12.19
C ILE A 163 3.75 -20.16 12.94
N THR A 164 4.69 -20.64 13.76
CA THR A 164 4.45 -21.78 14.66
C THR A 164 3.90 -21.23 15.98
N VAL A 165 2.81 -21.80 16.52
CA VAL A 165 2.16 -21.38 17.79
C VAL A 165 1.97 -22.54 18.75
#